data_AF-A0A841MB19-F1
#
_entry.id   AF-A0A841MB19-F1
#
_cell.length_a   1.000
_cell.length_b   1.000
_cell.length_c   1.000
_cell.angle_alpha   90.00
_cell.angle_beta   90.00
_cell.angle_gamma   90.00
#
_symmetry.space_group_name_H-M   'P 1'
#
loop_
_entity.id
_entity.type
_entity.pdbx_description
1 polymer ?
#
loop_
_entity_poly.entity_id
_entity_poly.type
_entity_poly.pdbx_seq_one_letter_code
_entity_poly.pdbx_strand_id
1 'polypeptide(L)'
;MKTILTQIIASAYILLWLFAGVTKLADHESFYLQLQRAPYISWAAMGLSWVLPLVMLGLAVILANRKTRFIGLGLSVVLLGLISVYIVMVLLFSDSIPCTCGGLRKNLNWNDHIKLNSAFLIAGLLVLWYRKRSIIKTHSKVLQDEESGEAENLSTE
;
A
#
# COMPACT_ATOMS: atom_id res chain seq x y z
N MET A 1 -13.96 -1.54 18.53
CA MET A 1 -13.96 -0.64 17.34
C MET A 1 -12.64 -0.66 16.55
N LYS A 2 -11.46 -0.55 17.20
CA LYS A 2 -10.14 -0.47 16.51
C LYS A 2 -9.85 -1.65 15.54
N THR A 3 -10.28 -2.86 15.90
CA THR A 3 -10.08 -4.08 15.09
C THR A 3 -10.96 -4.11 13.84
N ILE A 4 -12.19 -3.62 13.92
CA ILE A 4 -13.13 -3.60 12.79
C ILE A 4 -12.66 -2.61 11.72
N LEU A 5 -12.20 -1.42 12.12
CA LEU A 5 -11.67 -0.43 11.17
C LEU A 5 -10.45 -0.98 10.39
N THR A 6 -9.52 -1.65 11.10
CA THR A 6 -8.36 -2.32 10.47
C THR A 6 -8.81 -3.44 9.53
N GLN A 7 -9.87 -4.16 9.89
CA GLN A 7 -10.47 -5.20 9.07
C GLN A 7 -11.09 -4.65 7.79
N ILE A 8 -11.83 -3.55 7.87
CA ILE A 8 -12.43 -2.89 6.71
C ILE A 8 -11.33 -2.38 5.78
N ILE A 9 -10.35 -1.65 6.31
CA ILE A 9 -9.30 -1.02 5.50
C ILE A 9 -8.47 -2.08 4.78
N ALA A 10 -7.97 -3.11 5.46
CA ALA A 10 -7.17 -4.10 4.74
C ALA A 10 -8.02 -5.00 3.81
N SER A 11 -9.33 -5.17 4.03
CA SER A 11 -10.20 -5.80 3.02
C SER A 11 -10.33 -4.93 1.76
N ALA A 12 -10.44 -3.60 1.92
CA ALA A 12 -10.44 -2.68 0.79
C ALA A 12 -9.11 -2.72 0.01
N TYR A 13 -7.97 -2.79 0.70
CA TYR A 13 -6.66 -2.99 0.05
C TYR A 13 -6.54 -4.34 -0.67
N ILE A 14 -7.08 -5.42 -0.11
CA ILE A 14 -7.12 -6.73 -0.77
C ILE A 14 -7.87 -6.62 -2.09
N LEU A 15 -9.06 -6.01 -2.08
CA LEU A 15 -9.85 -5.81 -3.29
C LEU A 15 -9.13 -4.94 -4.32
N LEU A 16 -8.49 -3.85 -3.87
CA LEU A 16 -7.70 -2.96 -4.72
C LEU A 16 -6.58 -3.73 -5.44
N TRP A 17 -5.79 -4.50 -4.68
CA TRP A 17 -4.64 -5.22 -5.22
C TRP A 17 -5.03 -6.44 -6.07
N LEU A 18 -6.06 -7.18 -5.67
CA LEU A 18 -6.61 -8.27 -6.50
C LEU A 18 -7.13 -7.72 -7.82
N PHE A 19 -7.96 -6.68 -7.78
CA PHE A 19 -8.52 -6.07 -8.97
C PHE A 19 -7.41 -5.55 -9.90
N ALA A 20 -6.43 -4.82 -9.36
CA ALA A 20 -5.31 -4.32 -10.14
C ALA A 20 -4.46 -5.45 -10.73
N GLY A 21 -4.03 -6.42 -9.92
CA GLY A 21 -3.18 -7.53 -10.37
C GLY A 21 -3.86 -8.42 -11.41
N VAL A 22 -5.11 -8.84 -11.16
CA VAL A 22 -5.86 -9.69 -12.09
C VAL A 22 -6.11 -8.96 -13.41
N THR A 23 -6.53 -7.70 -13.39
CA THR A 23 -6.79 -6.97 -14.64
C THR A 23 -5.51 -6.75 -15.45
N LYS A 24 -4.36 -6.52 -14.82
CA LYS A 24 -3.07 -6.38 -15.52
C LYS A 24 -2.53 -7.70 -16.08
N LEU A 25 -2.82 -8.84 -15.44
CA LEU A 25 -2.46 -10.16 -15.99
C LEU A 25 -3.42 -10.61 -17.09
N ALA A 26 -4.72 -10.36 -16.92
CA ALA A 26 -5.74 -10.73 -17.90
C ALA A 26 -5.53 -10.02 -19.25
N ASP A 27 -4.99 -8.80 -19.22
CA ASP A 27 -4.64 -8.01 -20.39
C ASP A 27 -3.17 -7.57 -20.33
N HIS A 28 -2.30 -8.58 -20.24
CA HIS A 28 -0.85 -8.38 -20.10
C HIS A 28 -0.24 -7.66 -21.31
N GLU A 29 -0.70 -7.94 -22.53
CA GLU A 29 -0.17 -7.30 -23.74
C GLU A 29 -0.39 -5.79 -23.71
N SER A 30 -1.63 -5.34 -23.41
CA SER A 30 -1.91 -3.91 -23.29
C SER A 30 -1.13 -3.28 -22.13
N PHE A 31 -0.95 -3.99 -21.02
CA PHE A 31 -0.16 -3.49 -19.90
C PHE A 31 1.33 -3.34 -20.26
N TYR A 32 1.91 -4.31 -20.96
CA TYR A 32 3.27 -4.24 -21.47
C TYR A 32 3.44 -3.06 -22.43
N LEU A 33 2.52 -2.87 -23.37
CA LEU A 33 2.54 -1.74 -24.29
C LEU A 33 2.37 -0.38 -23.57
N GLN A 34 1.58 -0.34 -22.49
CA GLN A 34 1.49 0.85 -21.63
C GLN A 34 2.84 1.16 -20.97
N LEU A 35 3.55 0.13 -20.46
CA LEU A 35 4.86 0.29 -19.84
C LEU A 35 5.95 0.67 -20.85
N GLN A 36 5.90 0.15 -22.08
CA GLN A 36 6.85 0.54 -23.12
C GLN A 36 6.72 2.01 -23.52
N ARG A 37 5.50 2.55 -23.53
CA ARG A 37 5.24 3.96 -23.84
C ARG A 37 5.42 4.88 -22.64
N ALA A 38 5.60 4.30 -21.46
CA ALA A 38 5.75 5.06 -20.23
C ALA A 38 7.16 5.67 -20.14
N PRO A 39 7.28 6.98 -19.88
CA PRO A 39 8.57 7.64 -19.77
C PRO A 39 9.36 7.07 -18.58
N TYR A 40 10.69 7.04 -18.69
CA TYR A 40 11.64 6.57 -17.66
C TYR A 40 11.66 5.07 -17.33
N ILE A 41 10.59 4.31 -17.61
CA ILE A 41 10.48 2.89 -17.26
C ILE A 41 10.38 1.95 -18.48
N SER A 42 10.41 2.49 -19.70
CA SER A 42 10.28 1.72 -20.95
C SER A 42 11.33 0.62 -21.10
N TRP A 43 12.57 0.87 -20.67
CA TRP A 43 13.67 -0.10 -20.71
C TRP A 43 13.42 -1.35 -19.84
N ALA A 44 12.62 -1.21 -18.78
CA ALA A 44 12.26 -2.29 -17.86
C ALA A 44 10.86 -2.86 -18.13
N ALA A 45 10.19 -2.43 -19.21
CA ALA A 45 8.77 -2.73 -19.45
C ALA A 45 8.44 -4.23 -19.41
N MET A 46 9.30 -5.08 -19.98
CA MET A 46 9.07 -6.53 -20.00
C MET A 46 9.20 -7.18 -18.61
N GLY A 47 10.15 -6.73 -17.81
CA GLY A 47 10.29 -7.22 -16.43
C GLY A 47 9.14 -6.72 -15.56
N LEU A 48 8.82 -5.43 -15.65
CA LEU A 48 7.77 -4.80 -14.86
C LEU A 48 6.36 -5.30 -15.23
N SER A 49 6.13 -5.71 -16.48
CA SER A 49 4.82 -6.23 -16.91
C SER A 49 4.45 -7.54 -16.18
N TRP A 50 5.44 -8.33 -15.78
CA TRP A 50 5.25 -9.53 -14.97
C TRP A 50 5.39 -9.27 -13.47
N VAL A 51 6.41 -8.52 -13.07
CA VAL A 51 6.72 -8.32 -11.64
C VAL A 51 5.63 -7.50 -10.95
N LEU A 52 5.14 -6.42 -11.57
CA LEU A 52 4.16 -5.55 -10.92
C LEU A 52 2.85 -6.29 -10.59
N PRO A 53 2.20 -7.01 -11.51
CA PRO A 53 0.96 -7.71 -11.20
C PRO A 53 1.17 -8.84 -10.18
N LEU A 54 2.30 -9.56 -10.24
CA LEU A 54 2.65 -10.59 -9.27
C LEU A 54 2.82 -10.01 -7.86
N VAL A 55 3.49 -8.86 -7.73
CA VAL A 55 3.62 -8.16 -6.44
C VAL A 55 2.25 -7.72 -5.92
N MET A 56 1.36 -7.20 -6.77
CA MET A 56 0.01 -6.82 -6.36
C MET A 56 -0.76 -8.03 -5.81
N LEU A 57 -0.75 -9.16 -6.52
CA LEU A 57 -1.42 -10.38 -6.04
C LEU A 57 -0.77 -10.94 -4.78
N GLY A 58 0.57 -10.91 -4.69
CA GLY A 58 1.30 -11.29 -3.49
C GLY A 58 0.90 -10.45 -2.27
N LEU A 59 0.76 -9.14 -2.44
CA LEU A 59 0.26 -8.25 -1.38
C LEU A 59 -1.16 -8.62 -0.95
N ALA A 60 -2.07 -8.90 -1.90
CA ALA A 60 -3.41 -9.35 -1.55
C ALA A 60 -3.41 -10.60 -0.67
N VAL A 61 -2.56 -11.59 -0.98
CA VAL A 61 -2.40 -12.81 -0.18
C VAL A 61 -1.82 -12.49 1.21
N ILE A 62 -0.78 -11.65 1.29
CA ILE A 62 -0.16 -11.24 2.56
C ILE A 62 -1.16 -10.49 3.46
N LEU A 63 -2.02 -9.64 2.88
CA LEU A 63 -3.05 -8.92 3.63
C LEU A 63 -4.20 -9.83 4.10
N ALA A 64 -4.51 -10.88 3.35
CA ALA A 64 -5.56 -11.83 3.72
C ALA A 64 -5.22 -12.61 5.00
N ASN A 65 -3.93 -12.87 5.24
CA ASN A 65 -3.48 -13.55 6.44
C ASN A 65 -3.41 -12.59 7.65
N ARG A 66 -4.15 -12.92 8.72
CA ARG A 66 -4.28 -12.09 9.94
C ARG A 66 -2.93 -11.82 10.61
N LYS A 67 -1.98 -12.75 10.57
CA LYS A 67 -0.66 -12.61 11.20
C LYS A 67 0.23 -11.61 10.46
N THR A 68 0.19 -11.62 9.12
CA THR A 68 1.03 -10.79 8.25
C THR A 68 0.35 -9.50 7.79
N ARG A 69 -0.93 -9.30 8.13
CA ARG A 69 -1.76 -8.18 7.68
C ARG A 69 -1.11 -6.82 7.83
N PHE A 70 -0.44 -6.56 8.95
CA PHE A 70 0.21 -5.27 9.16
C PHE A 70 1.51 -5.08 8.38
N ILE A 71 2.25 -6.17 8.13
CA ILE A 71 3.40 -6.16 7.23
C ILE A 71 2.90 -5.86 5.81
N GLY A 72 1.84 -6.55 5.39
CA GLY A 72 1.16 -6.31 4.12
C GLY A 72 0.67 -4.87 3.96
N LEU A 73 0.03 -4.29 4.98
CA LEU A 73 -0.39 -2.88 4.98
C LEU A 73 0.81 -1.94 4.83
N GLY A 74 1.91 -2.19 5.54
CA GLY A 74 3.15 -1.43 5.39
C GLY A 74 3.69 -1.48 3.95
N LEU A 75 3.82 -2.68 3.39
CA LEU A 75 4.27 -2.85 2.00
C LEU A 75 3.31 -2.21 0.99
N SER A 76 2.00 -2.26 1.26
CA SER A 76 0.99 -1.62 0.41
C SER A 76 1.10 -0.10 0.41
N VAL A 77 1.37 0.51 1.56
CA VAL A 77 1.61 1.96 1.68
C VAL A 77 2.87 2.35 0.92
N VAL A 78 3.95 1.57 1.05
CA VAL A 78 5.20 1.78 0.31
C VAL A 78 4.95 1.71 -1.20
N LEU A 79 4.27 0.66 -1.67
CA LEU A 79 3.99 0.49 -3.09
C LEU A 79 3.07 1.58 -3.65
N LEU A 80 2.01 1.97 -2.93
CA LEU A 80 1.17 3.12 -3.30
C LEU A 80 1.96 4.43 -3.33
N GLY A 81 2.88 4.61 -2.39
CA GLY A 81 3.79 5.76 -2.36
C GLY A 81 4.67 5.82 -3.61
N LEU A 82 5.31 4.71 -3.97
CA LEU A 82 6.13 4.61 -5.18
C LEU A 82 5.34 4.90 -6.45
N ILE A 83 4.14 4.32 -6.58
CA ILE A 83 3.23 4.58 -7.71
C ILE A 83 2.85 6.07 -7.75
N SER A 84 2.55 6.68 -6.61
CA SER A 84 2.15 8.09 -6.53
C SER A 84 3.31 9.03 -6.90
N VAL A 85 4.51 8.77 -6.38
CA VAL A 85 5.72 9.53 -6.72
C VAL A 85 6.01 9.44 -8.21
N TYR A 86 5.92 8.25 -8.79
CA TYR A 86 6.09 8.04 -10.22
C TYR A 86 5.09 8.87 -11.04
N ILE A 87 3.79 8.83 -10.70
CA ILE A 87 2.76 9.62 -11.39
C ILE A 87 3.07 11.12 -11.30
N VAL A 88 3.43 11.62 -10.12
CA VAL A 88 3.78 13.04 -9.92
C VAL A 88 5.01 13.43 -10.73
N MET A 89 6.05 12.60 -10.75
CA MET A 89 7.24 12.84 -11.58
C MET A 89 6.87 12.92 -13.07
N VAL A 90 6.06 11.99 -13.57
CA VAL A 90 5.62 12.02 -14.98
C VAL A 90 4.81 13.29 -15.29
N LEU A 91 3.92 13.72 -14.38
CA LEU A 91 3.11 14.92 -14.58
C LEU A 91 3.91 16.23 -14.52
N LEU A 92 4.99 16.28 -13.74
CA LEU A 92 5.81 17.48 -13.59
C LEU A 92 6.91 17.62 -14.64
N PHE A 93 7.45 16.50 -15.15
CA PHE A 93 8.65 16.48 -16.01
C PHE A 93 8.38 16.06 -17.46
N SER A 94 7.18 15.60 -17.81
CA SER A 94 6.86 15.22 -19.19
C SER A 94 6.32 16.42 -19.97
N ASP A 95 7.06 16.87 -21.00
CA ASP A 95 6.70 17.99 -21.89
C ASP A 95 5.40 17.78 -22.68
N SER A 96 4.93 16.54 -22.75
CA SER A 96 3.61 16.19 -23.24
C SER A 96 2.96 15.23 -22.24
N ILE A 97 1.75 15.55 -21.79
CA ILE A 97 0.90 14.58 -21.11
C ILE A 97 0.80 13.40 -22.06
N PRO A 98 1.32 12.20 -21.71
CA PRO A 98 1.30 11.08 -22.64
C PRO A 98 -0.15 10.86 -23.01
N CYS A 99 -0.44 11.10 -24.30
CA CYS A 99 -1.77 11.01 -24.89
C CYS A 99 -2.42 9.72 -24.39
N THR A 100 -3.71 9.78 -24.05
CA THR A 100 -4.51 8.70 -23.46
C THR A 100 -4.65 7.49 -24.41
N CYS A 101 -3.54 6.88 -24.78
CA CYS A 101 -3.42 5.56 -25.40
C CYS A 101 -3.40 4.47 -24.32
N GLY A 102 -4.01 4.75 -23.16
CA GLY A 102 -4.42 3.78 -22.16
C GLY A 102 -5.70 3.09 -22.63
N GLY A 103 -5.56 2.26 -23.67
CA GLY A 103 -6.58 1.29 -24.02
C GLY A 103 -7.02 0.54 -22.76
N LEU A 104 -8.34 0.41 -22.61
CA LEU A 104 -9.10 -0.39 -21.63
C LEU A 104 -9.74 0.27 -20.40
N ARG A 105 -9.80 1.60 -20.27
CA ARG A 105 -10.96 2.29 -19.62
C ARG A 105 -10.93 3.80 -19.86
N LYS A 106 -11.86 4.29 -20.69
CA LYS A 106 -12.06 5.73 -21.01
C LYS A 106 -12.48 6.63 -19.82
N ASN A 107 -12.61 6.11 -18.58
CA ASN A 107 -13.39 6.79 -17.53
C ASN A 107 -12.70 6.99 -16.16
N LEU A 108 -11.40 6.73 -15.98
CA LEU A 108 -10.68 7.29 -14.82
C LEU A 108 -9.68 8.33 -15.31
N ASN A 109 -9.96 9.58 -14.98
CA ASN A 109 -9.04 10.67 -15.23
C ASN A 109 -7.78 10.44 -14.37
N TRP A 110 -6.60 10.92 -14.79
CA TRP A 110 -5.38 10.82 -13.96
C TRP A 110 -5.59 11.38 -12.54
N ASN A 111 -6.43 12.42 -12.45
CA ASN A 111 -6.87 13.00 -11.18
C ASN A 111 -7.62 12.01 -10.28
N ASP A 112 -8.43 11.11 -10.85
CA ASP A 112 -9.19 10.13 -10.07
C ASP A 112 -8.28 9.02 -9.55
N HIS A 113 -7.27 8.62 -10.33
CA HIS A 113 -6.22 7.72 -9.87
C HIS A 113 -5.43 8.31 -8.70
N ILE A 114 -5.04 9.60 -8.78
CA ILE A 114 -4.32 10.28 -7.71
C ILE A 114 -5.19 10.42 -6.45
N LYS A 115 -6.47 10.78 -6.60
CA LYS A 115 -7.42 10.85 -5.47
C LYS A 115 -7.60 9.49 -4.80
N LEU A 116 -7.76 8.43 -5.59
CA LEU A 116 -7.92 7.08 -5.03
C LEU A 116 -6.66 6.63 -4.31
N ASN A 117 -5.49 6.75 -4.96
CA ASN A 117 -4.21 6.35 -4.37
C ASN A 117 -3.91 7.15 -3.09
N SER A 118 -4.16 8.46 -3.09
CA SER A 118 -3.95 9.29 -1.89
C SER A 118 -4.90 8.93 -0.75
N ALA A 119 -6.19 8.65 -1.05
CA ALA A 119 -7.15 8.21 -0.05
C ALA A 119 -6.74 6.89 0.62
N PHE A 120 -6.30 5.90 -0.18
CA PHE A 120 -5.77 4.65 0.36
C PHE A 120 -4.49 4.88 1.16
N LEU A 121 -3.54 5.67 0.64
CA LEU A 121 -2.29 5.98 1.32
C LEU A 121 -2.52 6.59 2.72
N ILE A 122 -3.42 7.56 2.83
CA ILE A 122 -3.81 8.17 4.12
C ILE A 122 -4.46 7.12 5.03
N ALA A 123 -5.39 6.31 4.52
CA ALA A 123 -6.05 5.27 5.31
C ALA A 123 -5.05 4.24 5.87
N GLY A 124 -4.08 3.80 5.07
CA GLY A 124 -3.01 2.90 5.49
C GLY A 124 -2.11 3.52 6.55
N LEU A 125 -1.67 4.76 6.35
CA LEU A 125 -0.86 5.51 7.33
C LEU A 125 -1.58 5.69 8.66
N LEU A 126 -2.88 6.02 8.64
CA LEU A 126 -3.69 6.14 9.85
C LEU A 126 -3.71 4.82 10.64
N VAL A 127 -3.96 3.69 9.98
CA VAL A 127 -3.97 2.37 10.64
C VAL A 127 -2.62 2.04 11.25
N LEU A 128 -1.52 2.29 10.53
CA LEU A 128 -0.16 2.04 11.02
C LEU A 128 0.19 2.95 12.20
N TRP A 129 -0.19 4.23 12.14
CA TRP A 129 0.01 5.19 13.23
C TRP A 129 -0.75 4.78 14.49
N TYR A 130 -2.03 4.39 14.36
CA TYR A 130 -2.82 3.89 15.49
C TYR A 130 -2.22 2.62 16.10
N ARG A 131 -1.73 1.69 15.28
CA ARG A 131 -1.06 0.48 15.76
C ARG A 131 0.23 0.84 16.53
N LYS A 132 1.09 1.69 15.96
CA LYS A 132 2.33 2.12 16.60
C LYS A 132 2.06 2.72 17.97
N ARG A 133 1.04 3.57 18.08
CA ARG A 133 0.63 4.19 19.34
C ARG A 133 0.09 3.17 20.36
N SER A 134 -0.58 2.10 19.92
CA SER A 134 -0.99 1.01 20.83
C SER A 134 0.19 0.21 21.36
N ILE A 135 1.20 -0.09 20.51
CA ILE A 135 2.39 -0.85 20.93
C ILE A 135 3.19 -0.04 21.96
N ILE A 136 3.39 1.25 21.71
CA ILE A 136 4.14 2.14 22.62
C ILE A 136 3.42 2.28 23.96
N LYS A 137 2.09 2.41 23.97
CA LYS A 137 1.32 2.47 25.23
C LYS A 137 1.42 1.18 26.04
N THR A 138 1.36 0.01 25.39
CA THR A 138 1.51 -1.27 26.09
C THR A 138 2.91 -1.41 26.68
N HIS A 139 3.96 -1.08 25.92
CA HIS A 139 5.34 -1.17 26.41
C HIS A 139 5.60 -0.21 27.59
N SER A 140 5.09 1.02 27.52
CA SER A 140 5.19 1.98 28.64
C SER A 140 4.48 1.50 29.90
N LYS A 141 3.37 0.76 29.75
CA LYS A 141 2.63 0.23 30.90
C LYS A 141 3.34 -0.94 31.55
N VAL A 142 3.89 -1.86 30.74
CA VAL A 142 4.70 -2.99 31.23
C VAL A 142 5.90 -2.47 32.02
N LEU A 143 6.61 -1.46 31.52
CA LEU A 143 7.75 -0.88 32.25
C LEU A 143 7.34 -0.25 33.59
N GLN A 144 6.17 0.40 33.66
CA GLN A 144 5.66 0.95 34.92
C GLN A 144 5.18 -0.12 35.89
N ASP A 145 4.56 -1.20 35.39
CA ASP A 145 4.10 -2.32 36.21
C ASP A 145 5.31 -3.13 36.75
N GLU A 146 6.42 -3.20 36.01
CA GLU A 146 7.68 -3.83 36.43
C GLU A 146 8.40 -2.99 37.51
N GLU A 147 8.44 -1.66 37.34
CA GLU A 147 9.04 -0.74 38.31
C GLU A 147 8.22 -0.66 39.62
N SER A 148 6.89 -0.78 39.58
CA SER A 148 6.06 -0.81 40.79
C SER A 148 6.18 -2.14 41.55
N GLY A 149 6.37 -3.26 40.86
CA GLY A 149 6.57 -4.57 41.48
C GLY A 149 7.90 -4.69 42.21
N GLU A 150 8.97 -4.11 41.64
CA GLU A 150 10.31 -4.06 42.27
C GLU A 150 10.29 -3.22 43.56
N ALA A 151 9.59 -2.09 43.56
CA ALA A 151 9.48 -1.20 44.72
C ALA A 151 8.68 -1.82 45.88
N GLU A 152 7.69 -2.67 45.60
CA GLU A 152 6.89 -3.35 46.63
C GLU A 152 7.70 -4.47 47.32
N ASN A 153 8.46 -5.26 46.55
CA ASN A 153 9.33 -6.31 47.12
C ASN A 153 10.42 -5.74 48.05
N LEU A 154 11.04 -4.61 47.69
CA LEU A 154 12.10 -3.98 48.50
C LEU A 154 11.59 -3.40 49.84
N SER A 155 10.27 -3.26 50.01
CA SER A 155 9.65 -2.72 51.22
C SER A 155 9.16 -3.80 52.21
N THR A 156 9.29 -5.08 51.83
CA THR A 156 8.81 -6.23 52.61
C THR A 156 9.92 -7.10 53.21
N GLU A 157 11.19 -6.76 52.97
CA GLU A 157 12.39 -7.27 53.68
C GLU A 157 12.90 -6.26 54.73
#